data_AF-A0A843G645-F1
#
_entry.id   AF-A0A843G645-F1
#
_cell.length_a   1.000
_cell.length_b   1.000
_cell.length_c   1.000
_cell.angle_alpha   90.00
_cell.angle_beta   90.00
_cell.angle_gamma   90.00
#
_symmetry.space_group_name_H-M   'P 1'
#
loop_
_entity.id
_entity.type
_entity.pdbx_description
1 polymer ?
#
loop_
_entity_poly.entity_id
_entity_poly.type
_entity_poly.pdbx_seq_one_letter_code
_entity_poly.pdbx_strand_id
1 'polypeptide(L)'
;DSIELAKTILELNPKDFILISKVLFDDFDEIRQIIEIFNMNHYEPQIDDGCIGCGLCVDLCVVKSISLDSLKAKINPRYCCGCLMCVEGCPTNSIKILEVKNG
;
A
#
# COMPACT_ATOMS: atom_id res chain seq x y z
N ASP A 1 23.14 6.66 16.61
CA ASP A 1 24.19 6.37 15.61
C ASP A 1 23.50 5.98 14.29
N SER A 2 24.11 6.23 13.12
CA SER A 2 23.58 5.86 11.80
C SER A 2 23.22 4.37 11.68
N ILE A 3 23.93 3.49 12.40
CA ILE A 3 23.63 2.05 12.44
C ILE A 3 22.30 1.75 13.13
N GLU A 4 22.02 2.42 14.25
CA GLU A 4 20.79 2.22 15.02
C GLU A 4 19.57 2.72 14.25
N LEU A 5 19.70 3.88 13.59
CA LEU A 5 18.66 4.42 12.71
C LEU A 5 18.33 3.45 11.57
N ALA A 6 19.35 2.86 10.93
CA ALA A 6 19.13 1.88 9.87
C ALA A 6 18.35 0.66 10.36
N LYS A 7 18.64 0.16 11.56
CA LYS A 7 17.89 -0.96 12.16
C LYS A 7 16.43 -0.59 12.43
N THR A 8 16.19 0.58 13.01
CA THR A 8 14.81 1.04 13.27
C THR A 8 14.01 1.15 11.99
N ILE A 9 14.60 1.68 10.91
CA ILE A 9 13.94 1.80 9.60
C ILE A 9 13.55 0.42 9.04
N LEU A 10 14.41 -0.59 9.21
CA LEU A 10 14.16 -1.96 8.73
C LEU A 10 13.07 -2.69 9.53
N GLU A 11 12.77 -2.25 10.75
CA GLU A 11 11.73 -2.83 11.61
C GLU A 11 10.37 -2.12 11.46
N LEU A 12 10.28 -1.07 10.63
CA LEU A 12 9.02 -0.36 10.39
C LEU A 12 8.01 -1.27 9.70
N ASN A 13 6.76 -1.21 10.16
CA ASN A 13 5.66 -1.78 9.40
C ASN A 13 5.45 -0.98 8.10
N PRO A 14 4.76 -1.56 7.10
CA PRO A 14 4.61 -0.89 5.81
C PRO A 14 3.88 0.45 5.85
N LYS A 15 3.01 0.70 6.83
CA LYS A 15 2.30 1.98 6.98
C LYS A 15 3.25 3.09 7.44
N ASP A 16 4.06 2.82 8.45
CA ASP A 16 5.01 3.81 8.95
C ASP A 16 6.10 4.09 7.92
N PHE A 17 6.63 3.04 7.28
CA PHE A 17 7.60 3.16 6.21
C PHE A 17 7.08 4.04 5.05
N ILE A 18 5.84 3.82 4.62
CA ILE A 18 5.29 4.57 3.48
C ILE A 18 5.01 6.03 3.82
N LEU A 19 4.59 6.32 5.04
CA LEU A 19 4.36 7.69 5.50
C LEU A 19 5.67 8.46 5.60
N ILE A 20 6.72 7.85 6.16
CA ILE A 20 8.05 8.45 6.21
C ILE A 20 8.60 8.66 4.79
N SER A 21 8.50 7.66 3.92
CA SER A 21 8.94 7.76 2.52
C SER A 21 8.23 8.89 1.79
N LYS A 22 6.91 9.05 2.01
CA LYS A 22 6.14 10.17 1.47
C LYS A 22 6.68 11.53 1.90
N VAL A 23 7.00 11.68 3.19
CA VAL A 23 7.55 12.93 3.74
C VAL A 23 8.95 13.22 3.17
N LEU A 24 9.75 12.19 2.92
CA LEU A 24 11.11 12.34 2.41
C LEU A 24 11.17 12.60 0.90
N PHE A 25 10.30 11.95 0.11
CA PHE A 25 10.45 11.90 -1.34
C PHE A 25 9.35 12.66 -2.12
N ASP A 26 8.19 12.98 -1.53
CA ASP A 26 7.02 13.67 -2.13
C ASP A 26 6.65 13.32 -3.60
N ASP A 27 7.17 12.22 -4.13
CA ASP A 27 6.95 11.70 -5.46
C ASP A 27 6.59 10.21 -5.35
N PHE A 28 5.41 9.85 -5.85
CA PHE A 28 4.92 8.48 -5.76
C PHE A 28 5.70 7.50 -6.64
N ASP A 29 6.36 7.96 -7.71
CA ASP A 29 7.15 7.09 -8.58
C ASP A 29 8.50 6.73 -7.94
N GLU A 30 9.12 7.64 -7.18
CA GLU A 30 10.28 7.32 -6.34
C GLU A 30 9.92 6.30 -5.26
N ILE A 31 8.78 6.50 -4.59
CA ILE A 31 8.31 5.58 -3.55
C ILE A 31 7.99 4.20 -4.12
N ARG A 32 7.44 4.12 -5.35
CA ARG A 32 7.22 2.84 -6.04
C ARG A 32 8.52 2.12 -6.36
N GLN A 33 9.57 2.83 -6.77
CA GLN A 33 10.88 2.23 -6.99
C GLN A 33 11.45 1.65 -5.70
N ILE A 34 11.32 2.36 -4.58
CA ILE A 34 11.71 1.86 -3.25
C ILE A 34 10.97 0.55 -2.94
N ILE A 35 9.65 0.49 -3.14
CA ILE A 35 8.87 -0.73 -2.94
C ILE A 35 9.40 -1.91 -3.76
N GLU A 36 9.75 -1.68 -5.03
CA GLU A 36 10.33 -2.71 -5.90
C GLU A 36 11.73 -3.15 -5.41
N ILE A 37 12.60 -2.21 -5.05
CA ILE A 37 13.97 -2.47 -4.56
C ILE A 37 13.94 -3.32 -3.27
N PHE A 38 13.04 -2.98 -2.34
CA PHE A 38 12.91 -3.69 -1.07
C PHE A 38 11.96 -4.90 -1.14
N ASN A 39 11.44 -5.23 -2.32
CA ASN A 39 10.49 -6.33 -2.54
C ASN A 39 9.29 -6.31 -1.57
N MET A 40 8.77 -5.11 -1.31
CA MET A 40 7.66 -4.89 -0.38
C MET A 40 6.29 -5.24 -0.98
N ASN A 41 6.25 -5.78 -2.20
CA ASN A 41 5.04 -6.03 -2.99
C ASN A 41 4.58 -7.50 -3.01
N HIS A 42 4.83 -8.23 -1.92
CA HIS A 42 4.45 -9.62 -1.73
C HIS A 42 3.01 -9.74 -1.16
N TYR A 43 2.07 -9.00 -1.74
CA TYR A 43 0.68 -8.95 -1.29
C TYR A 43 -0.31 -9.26 -2.41
N GLU A 44 -1.36 -9.98 -2.06
CA GLU A 44 -2.51 -10.26 -2.91
C GLU A 44 -3.74 -9.47 -2.42
N PRO A 45 -4.02 -8.32 -3.04
CA PRO A 45 -5.20 -7.53 -2.72
C PRO A 45 -6.47 -8.14 -3.32
N GLN A 46 -7.55 -8.16 -2.55
CA GLN A 46 -8.85 -8.65 -2.95
C GLN A 46 -9.94 -7.60 -2.68
N ILE A 47 -10.85 -7.46 -3.64
CA ILE A 47 -12.01 -6.57 -3.55
C ILE A 47 -13.27 -7.41 -3.74
N ASP A 48 -14.13 -7.47 -2.73
CA ASP A 48 -15.39 -8.21 -2.82
C ASP A 48 -16.52 -7.40 -3.49
N ASP A 49 -17.70 -8.02 -3.61
CA ASP A 49 -18.87 -7.42 -4.26
C ASP A 49 -19.61 -6.39 -3.40
N GLY A 50 -19.21 -6.21 -2.14
CA GLY A 50 -19.70 -5.12 -1.30
C GLY A 50 -19.10 -3.76 -1.66
N CYS A 51 -18.12 -3.71 -2.58
CA CYS A 51 -17.51 -2.46 -3.02
C CYS A 51 -18.53 -1.57 -3.73
N ILE A 52 -18.76 -0.39 -3.17
CA ILE A 52 -19.71 0.62 -3.71
C ILE A 52 -19.05 1.67 -4.61
N GLY A 53 -17.76 1.51 -4.96
CA GLY A 53 -17.07 2.42 -5.87
C GLY A 53 -16.86 3.85 -5.35
N CYS A 54 -16.86 4.08 -4.03
CA CYS A 54 -16.81 5.43 -3.45
C CYS A 54 -15.49 6.19 -3.66
N GLY A 55 -14.42 5.51 -4.06
CA GLY A 55 -13.12 6.14 -4.36
C GLY A 55 -12.23 6.48 -3.16
N LEU A 56 -12.71 6.38 -1.92
CA LEU A 56 -11.90 6.73 -0.74
C LEU A 56 -10.57 5.96 -0.65
N CYS A 57 -10.55 4.69 -1.07
CA CYS A 57 -9.32 3.90 -1.13
C CYS A 57 -8.29 4.44 -2.14
N VAL A 58 -8.73 5.08 -3.24
CA VAL A 58 -7.86 5.73 -4.23
C VAL A 58 -7.14 6.93 -3.61
N ASP A 59 -7.87 7.71 -2.81
CA ASP A 59 -7.32 8.89 -2.14
C ASP A 59 -6.32 8.51 -1.05
N LEU A 60 -6.65 7.48 -0.26
CA LEU A 60 -5.79 6.97 0.82
C LEU A 60 -4.52 6.28 0.32
N CYS A 61 -4.48 5.81 -0.93
CA CYS A 61 -3.34 5.11 -1.46
C CYS A 61 -2.20 6.08 -1.81
N VAL A 62 -1.21 6.20 -0.91
CA VAL A 62 -0.02 7.06 -1.08
C VAL A 62 0.76 6.74 -2.36
N VAL A 63 0.83 5.45 -2.73
CA VAL A 63 1.57 4.95 -3.89
C VAL A 63 0.72 4.84 -5.15
N LYS A 64 -0.51 5.36 -5.11
CA LYS A 64 -1.44 5.39 -6.25
C LYS A 64 -1.59 4.03 -6.95
N SER A 65 -1.61 2.94 -6.19
CA SER A 65 -1.79 1.58 -6.72
C SER A 65 -3.26 1.22 -6.97
N ILE A 66 -4.19 2.07 -6.52
CA ILE A 66 -5.63 1.83 -6.58
C ILE A 66 -6.28 2.74 -7.62
N SER A 67 -7.14 2.18 -8.46
CA SER A 67 -7.99 2.90 -9.41
C SER A 67 -9.44 2.42 -9.30
N LEU A 68 -10.37 3.18 -9.86
CA LEU A 68 -11.74 2.72 -10.09
C LEU A 68 -11.89 2.27 -11.54
N ASP A 69 -12.47 1.10 -11.75
CA ASP A 69 -12.93 0.63 -13.05
C ASP A 69 -14.39 0.18 -12.91
N SER A 70 -15.26 0.78 -13.71
CA SER A 70 -16.69 0.42 -13.74
C SER A 70 -17.34 0.44 -12.33
N LEU A 71 -17.01 1.47 -11.55
CA LEU A 71 -17.45 1.66 -10.14
C LEU A 71 -16.99 0.56 -9.16
N LYS A 72 -15.93 -0.20 -9.50
CA LYS A 72 -15.27 -1.12 -8.58
C LYS A 72 -13.82 -0.75 -8.40
N ALA A 73 -13.34 -0.81 -7.17
CA ALA A 73 -11.91 -0.62 -6.89
C ALA A 73 -11.09 -1.75 -7.52
N LYS A 74 -9.95 -1.38 -8.08
CA LYS A 74 -8.90 -2.31 -8.54
C LYS A 74 -7.58 -1.89 -7.93
N ILE A 75 -6.84 -2.86 -7.39
CA ILE A 75 -5.54 -2.62 -6.77
C ILE A 75 -4.49 -3.32 -7.64
N ASN A 76 -3.49 -2.57 -8.09
CA ASN A 76 -2.32 -3.12 -8.76
C ASN A 76 -1.38 -3.73 -7.71
N PRO A 77 -1.24 -5.07 -7.64
CA PRO A 77 -0.41 -5.72 -6.63
C PRO A 77 1.06 -5.35 -6.74
N ARG A 78 1.56 -5.01 -7.95
CA ARG A 78 2.95 -4.63 -8.19
C ARG A 78 3.44 -3.49 -7.28
N TYR A 79 2.55 -2.56 -6.95
CA TYR A 79 2.86 -1.38 -6.14
C TYR A 79 2.20 -1.44 -4.75
N CYS A 80 1.43 -2.48 -4.45
CA CYS A 80 0.79 -2.61 -3.16
C CYS A 80 1.82 -3.07 -2.12
N CYS A 81 2.15 -2.20 -1.16
CA CYS A 81 3.10 -2.53 -0.09
C CYS A 81 2.44 -3.06 1.19
N GLY A 82 1.14 -3.35 1.19
CA GLY A 82 0.47 -3.88 2.38
C GLY A 82 0.33 -2.89 3.56
N CYS A 83 0.28 -1.58 3.31
CA CYS A 83 0.11 -0.56 4.37
C CYS A 83 -1.28 -0.53 5.05
N LEU A 84 -2.26 -1.27 4.53
CA LEU A 84 -3.62 -1.45 5.05
C LEU A 84 -4.49 -0.17 5.20
N MET A 85 -4.02 1.02 4.83
CA MET A 85 -4.81 2.26 4.93
C MET A 85 -6.12 2.20 4.14
N CYS A 86 -6.13 1.54 2.98
CA CYS A 86 -7.36 1.35 2.21
C CYS A 86 -8.35 0.40 2.89
N VAL A 87 -7.87 -0.59 3.65
CA VAL A 87 -8.69 -1.51 4.44
C VAL A 87 -9.34 -0.76 5.60
N GLU A 88 -8.54 0.00 6.36
CA GLU A 88 -9.01 0.82 7.48
C GLU A 88 -10.06 1.86 7.05
N GLY A 89 -9.87 2.46 5.88
CA GLY A 89 -10.76 3.50 5.35
C GLY A 89 -11.97 3.00 4.59
N CYS A 90 -12.12 1.70 4.32
CA CYS A 90 -13.23 1.20 3.51
C CYS A 90 -14.54 1.17 4.31
N PRO A 91 -15.57 1.96 3.95
CA PRO A 91 -16.81 2.03 4.72
C PRO A 91 -17.64 0.74 4.66
N THR A 92 -17.38 -0.13 3.68
CA THR A 92 -18.08 -1.41 3.49
C THR A 92 -17.24 -2.62 3.88
N ASN A 93 -16.01 -2.41 4.37
CA ASN A 93 -15.04 -3.47 4.67
C ASN A 93 -14.75 -4.43 3.50
N SER A 94 -14.86 -3.94 2.26
CA SER A 94 -14.78 -4.75 1.04
C SER A 94 -13.37 -5.03 0.53
N ILE A 95 -12.34 -4.63 1.28
CA ILE A 95 -10.93 -4.73 0.87
C ILE A 95 -10.20 -5.68 1.82
N LYS A 96 -9.50 -6.67 1.25
CA LYS A 96 -8.57 -7.53 1.98
C LYS A 96 -7.21 -7.46 1.33
N ILE A 97 -6.15 -7.49 2.14
CA ILE A 97 -4.77 -7.54 1.67
C ILE A 97 -4.13 -8.75 2.34
N LEU A 98 -3.75 -9.75 1.55
CA LEU A 98 -3.17 -11.00 2.05
C LEU A 98 -1.69 -11.01 1.76
N GLU A 99 -0.86 -11.29 2.76
CA GLU A 99 0.56 -11.51 2.56
C GLU A 99 0.79 -12.85 1.87
N VAL A 100 1.53 -12.84 0.77
CA VAL A 100 1.90 -14.05 0.02
C VAL A 100 3.33 -14.40 0.39
N LYS A 101 3.50 -15.52 1.10
CA LYS A 101 4.82 -16.07 1.35
C LYS A 101 5.35 -16.62 0.03
N ASN A 102 6.39 -15.98 -0.51
CA ASN A 102 7.19 -16.60 -1.57
C ASN A 102 7.86 -17.83 -0.94
N GLY A 103 7.54 -19.01 -1.48
CA GLY A 103 8.21 -20.27 -1.13
C GLY A 103 9.65 -20.32 -1.61
#